data_AF-A0A6J3IAQ5-F1
#
_entry.id   AF-A0A6J3IAQ5-F1
#
_cell.length_a   1.000
_cell.length_b   1.000
_cell.length_c   1.000
_cell.angle_alpha   90.00
_cell.angle_beta   90.00
_cell.angle_gamma   90.00
#
_symmetry.space_group_name_H-M   'P 1'
#
loop_
_entity.id
_entity.type
_entity.pdbx_description
1 polymer ?
#
loop_
_entity_poly.entity_id
_entity_poly.type
_entity_poly.pdbx_seq_one_letter_code
_entity_poly.pdbx_strand_id
1 'polypeptide(L)'
;MDPQRGRRGGVYSGEAILSGLVYSDPFDQNVFENGKNTGEISVCISKKDLGSDSPIQTDDMMERFRLKIHQRLQGSSINPPGLNFSSMRLFDENGQEIKNPLLLKNEQKIWVSYGRAYRSPLNLALGLTFDRVSAFARGDIVVAYKTFLDPNAVLLPGCGNWEVCEGFPINFNCTSQRIPGQFEKVDLENHFLQNKVRF
;
A
#
# COMPACT_ATOMS: atom_id res chain seq x y z
N MET A 1 -36.70 -75.30 -1.26
CA MET A 1 -35.82 -74.56 -2.18
C MET A 1 -35.35 -73.31 -1.46
N ASP A 2 -34.03 -73.16 -1.44
CA ASP A 2 -33.11 -72.22 -0.79
C ASP A 2 -33.56 -71.10 0.18
N PRO A 3 -32.91 -71.03 1.36
CA PRO A 3 -32.82 -69.85 2.22
C PRO A 3 -31.44 -69.14 2.13
N GLN A 4 -31.37 -67.91 2.62
CA GLN A 4 -30.15 -67.18 3.07
C GLN A 4 -29.08 -66.77 2.03
N ARG A 5 -28.93 -65.45 1.83
CA ARG A 5 -27.63 -64.77 1.95
C ARG A 5 -27.79 -63.26 2.11
N GLY A 6 -27.94 -62.83 3.37
CA GLY A 6 -27.43 -61.53 3.78
C GLY A 6 -25.90 -61.57 3.80
N ARG A 7 -25.24 -60.55 3.26
CA ARG A 7 -23.84 -60.26 3.55
C ARG A 7 -23.71 -58.86 4.13
N ARG A 8 -23.09 -58.86 5.31
CA ARG A 8 -22.56 -57.73 6.09
C ARG A 8 -21.48 -56.98 5.31
N GLY A 9 -21.24 -55.74 5.74
CA GLY A 9 -20.02 -54.97 5.53
C GLY A 9 -20.37 -53.61 4.96
N GLY A 10 -20.14 -52.48 5.62
CA GLY A 10 -19.42 -52.18 6.84
C GLY A 10 -19.51 -50.67 7.02
N VAL A 11 -19.51 -50.21 8.27
CA VAL A 11 -19.38 -48.80 8.59
C VAL A 11 -18.00 -48.35 8.15
N TYR A 12 -17.93 -47.42 7.20
CA TYR A 12 -16.85 -46.46 7.12
C TYR A 12 -17.45 -45.07 7.29
N SER A 13 -17.45 -44.61 8.54
CA SER A 13 -17.16 -43.22 8.85
C SER A 13 -15.86 -42.88 8.14
N GLY A 14 -15.95 -42.21 7.00
CA GLY A 14 -14.81 -41.75 6.24
C GLY A 14 -14.98 -40.26 6.03
N GLU A 15 -14.23 -39.47 6.80
CA GLU A 15 -13.77 -38.17 6.35
C GLU A 15 -13.37 -38.30 4.88
N ALA A 16 -14.08 -37.60 3.99
CA ALA A 16 -13.63 -37.45 2.62
C ALA A 16 -12.38 -36.57 2.68
N ILE A 17 -11.25 -37.26 2.69
CA ILE A 17 -9.89 -36.75 2.66
C ILE A 17 -9.78 -35.69 1.57
N LEU A 18 -9.49 -34.48 2.04
CA LEU A 18 -8.69 -33.42 1.42
C LEU A 18 -7.78 -33.94 0.29
N SER A 19 -8.28 -33.97 -0.95
CA SER A 19 -7.48 -33.90 -2.17
C SER A 19 -8.41 -33.84 -3.38
N GLY A 20 -8.66 -32.63 -3.89
CA GLY A 20 -9.13 -32.46 -5.27
C GLY A 20 -10.62 -32.13 -5.51
N LEU A 21 -11.15 -31.07 -4.90
CA LEU A 21 -12.37 -30.35 -5.30
C LEU A 21 -12.14 -28.89 -4.83
N VAL A 22 -12.15 -27.80 -5.61
CA VAL A 22 -12.89 -27.41 -6.81
C VAL A 22 -12.02 -26.39 -7.58
N TYR A 23 -11.59 -26.69 -8.80
CA TYR A 23 -11.04 -25.70 -9.73
C TYR A 23 -12.09 -25.43 -10.79
N SER A 24 -12.93 -24.41 -10.62
CA SER A 24 -13.90 -24.09 -11.68
C SER A 24 -14.41 -22.66 -11.71
N ASP A 25 -14.44 -21.93 -10.60
CA ASP A 25 -15.13 -20.63 -10.59
C ASP A 25 -14.15 -19.45 -10.54
N PRO A 26 -14.44 -18.36 -11.27
CA PRO A 26 -13.76 -17.09 -11.08
C PRO A 26 -13.80 -16.71 -9.60
N PHE A 27 -12.71 -16.12 -9.12
CA PHE A 27 -12.64 -15.60 -7.76
C PHE A 27 -12.40 -14.10 -7.80
N ASP A 28 -13.00 -13.39 -6.86
CA ASP A 28 -12.84 -11.95 -6.69
C ASP A 28 -11.78 -11.67 -5.63
N GLN A 29 -11.01 -10.61 -5.82
CA GLN A 29 -10.04 -10.11 -4.84
C GLN A 29 -10.37 -8.67 -4.50
N ASN A 30 -10.31 -8.35 -3.21
CA ASN A 30 -10.51 -7.00 -2.71
C ASN A 30 -9.15 -6.30 -2.62
N VAL A 31 -8.86 -5.45 -3.61
CA VAL A 31 -7.55 -4.83 -3.76
C VAL A 31 -7.54 -3.45 -3.11
N PHE A 32 -6.59 -3.24 -2.19
CA PHE A 32 -6.38 -2.00 -1.46
C PHE A 32 -5.04 -1.36 -1.82
N GLU A 33 -4.97 -0.05 -1.75
CA GLU A 33 -3.69 0.66 -1.75
C GLU A 33 -2.89 0.32 -0.50
N ASN A 34 -1.59 0.09 -0.64
CA ASN A 34 -0.67 -0.18 0.47
C ASN A 34 -0.80 0.85 1.61
N GLY A 35 -1.17 0.38 2.81
CA GLY A 35 -1.40 1.21 4.00
C GLY A 35 -2.82 1.78 4.15
N LYS A 36 -3.78 1.39 3.30
CA LYS A 36 -5.19 1.77 3.43
C LYS A 36 -6.08 0.57 3.75
N ASN A 37 -7.15 0.81 4.50
CA ASN A 37 -8.19 -0.18 4.82
C ASN A 37 -9.55 0.14 4.16
N THR A 38 -9.59 1.16 3.31
CA THR A 38 -10.80 1.68 2.63
C THR A 38 -10.50 1.96 1.17
N GLY A 39 -11.55 2.03 0.35
CA GLY A 39 -11.43 2.32 -1.08
C GLY A 39 -11.00 1.12 -1.89
N GLU A 40 -11.47 -0.07 -1.53
CA GLU A 40 -11.21 -1.30 -2.24
C GLU A 40 -11.67 -1.25 -3.69
N ILE A 41 -10.93 -1.95 -4.54
CA ILE A 41 -11.31 -2.23 -5.92
C ILE A 41 -11.42 -3.75 -6.05
N SER A 42 -12.62 -4.24 -6.33
CA SER A 42 -12.84 -5.65 -6.61
C SER A 42 -12.29 -6.01 -7.99
N VAL A 43 -11.47 -7.06 -8.04
CA VAL A 43 -10.88 -7.59 -9.26
C VAL A 43 -11.31 -9.04 -9.41
N CYS A 44 -12.08 -9.33 -10.47
CA CYS A 44 -12.47 -10.69 -10.83
C CYS A 44 -11.36 -11.38 -11.61
N ILE A 45 -11.00 -12.58 -11.19
CA ILE A 45 -9.86 -13.34 -11.68
C ILE A 45 -10.34 -14.73 -12.06
N SER A 46 -10.24 -15.02 -13.35
CA SER A 46 -10.59 -16.32 -13.90
C SER A 46 -9.33 -17.15 -14.17
N LYS A 47 -9.51 -18.46 -14.34
CA LYS A 47 -8.44 -19.36 -14.77
C LYS A 47 -7.76 -18.91 -16.08
N LYS A 48 -8.53 -18.30 -16.99
CA LYS A 48 -7.98 -17.76 -18.25
C LYS A 48 -7.01 -16.62 -18.01
N ASP A 49 -7.24 -15.81 -16.98
CA ASP A 49 -6.36 -14.70 -16.60
C ASP A 49 -5.03 -15.22 -16.01
N LEU A 50 -5.02 -16.42 -15.41
CA LEU A 50 -3.83 -17.04 -14.81
C LEU A 50 -3.00 -17.89 -15.78
N GLY A 51 -3.51 -18.18 -16.98
CA GLY A 51 -2.88 -19.07 -17.96
C GLY A 51 -3.43 -20.50 -17.94
N SER A 52 -3.55 -21.12 -19.11
CA SER A 52 -4.23 -22.42 -19.31
C SER A 52 -3.38 -23.63 -18.96
N ASP A 53 -3.99 -24.63 -18.28
CA ASP A 53 -3.82 -26.11 -18.22
C ASP A 53 -2.45 -26.80 -18.34
N SER A 54 -1.37 -26.08 -18.61
CA SER A 54 0.00 -26.56 -18.59
C SER A 54 0.57 -26.34 -17.18
N PRO A 55 1.53 -27.15 -16.71
CA PRO A 55 2.30 -26.87 -15.50
C PRO A 55 3.21 -25.67 -15.75
N ILE A 56 2.60 -24.50 -15.94
CA ILE A 56 3.27 -23.23 -16.14
C ILE A 56 3.83 -22.80 -14.78
N GLN A 57 5.12 -22.49 -14.80
CA GLN A 57 5.92 -22.07 -13.65
C GLN A 57 5.19 -20.96 -12.87
N THR A 58 5.16 -21.08 -11.54
CA THR A 58 4.47 -20.18 -10.61
C THR A 58 4.74 -18.69 -10.87
N ASP A 59 5.93 -18.37 -11.39
CA ASP A 59 6.34 -16.99 -11.69
C ASP A 59 5.56 -16.35 -12.86
N ASP A 60 5.33 -17.07 -13.98
CA ASP A 60 4.54 -16.56 -15.12
C ASP A 60 3.07 -16.35 -14.70
N MET A 61 2.53 -17.27 -13.90
CA MET A 61 1.18 -17.14 -13.35
C MET A 61 1.06 -15.89 -12.44
N MET A 62 2.05 -15.66 -11.59
CA MET A 62 2.10 -14.46 -10.74
C MET A 62 2.23 -13.17 -11.56
N GLU A 63 3.01 -13.17 -12.64
CA GLU A 63 3.09 -12.01 -13.52
C GLU A 63 1.75 -11.68 -14.18
N ARG A 64 1.05 -12.69 -14.71
CA ARG A 64 -0.29 -12.49 -15.29
C ARG A 64 -1.30 -12.02 -14.25
N PHE A 65 -1.25 -12.56 -13.04
CA PHE A 65 -2.07 -12.12 -11.92
C PHE A 65 -1.82 -10.65 -11.57
N ARG A 66 -0.55 -10.26 -11.42
CA ARG A 66 -0.17 -8.85 -11.20
C ARG A 66 -0.65 -7.98 -12.36
N LEU A 67 -0.51 -8.43 -13.60
CA LEU A 67 -0.88 -7.68 -14.79
C LEU A 67 -2.39 -7.42 -14.82
N LYS A 68 -3.21 -8.43 -14.52
CA LYS A 68 -4.67 -8.30 -14.45
C LYS A 68 -5.09 -7.26 -13.42
N ILE A 69 -4.50 -7.31 -12.23
CA ILE A 69 -4.76 -6.32 -11.17
C ILE A 69 -4.29 -4.94 -11.64
N HIS A 70 -3.07 -4.81 -12.16
CA HIS A 70 -2.53 -3.52 -12.63
C HIS A 70 -3.45 -2.87 -13.67
N GLN A 71 -3.89 -3.63 -14.69
CA GLN A 71 -4.83 -3.17 -15.71
C GLN A 71 -6.14 -2.68 -15.09
N ARG A 72 -6.69 -3.42 -14.12
CA ARG A 72 -7.93 -3.03 -13.44
C ARG A 72 -7.79 -1.77 -12.58
N LEU A 73 -6.59 -1.52 -12.07
CA LEU A 73 -6.26 -0.34 -11.28
C LEU A 73 -5.93 0.90 -12.14
N GLN A 74 -5.67 0.76 -13.45
CA GLN A 74 -5.34 1.91 -14.31
C GLN A 74 -6.44 2.98 -14.25
N GLY A 75 -6.04 4.23 -14.00
CA GLY A 75 -6.98 5.36 -13.87
C GLY A 75 -7.73 5.43 -12.55
N SER A 76 -7.46 4.51 -11.60
CA SER A 76 -7.97 4.59 -10.23
C SER A 76 -7.06 5.44 -9.34
N SER A 77 -7.56 5.83 -8.16
CA SER A 77 -6.75 6.50 -7.13
C SER A 77 -5.59 5.63 -6.60
N ILE A 78 -5.69 4.31 -6.75
CA ILE A 78 -4.69 3.33 -6.28
C ILE A 78 -3.49 3.25 -7.23
N ASN A 79 -3.68 3.55 -8.52
CA ASN A 79 -2.63 3.52 -9.54
C ASN A 79 -2.74 4.76 -10.45
N PRO A 80 -2.30 5.94 -9.98
CA PRO A 80 -2.24 7.14 -10.80
C PRO A 80 -1.28 6.95 -11.99
N PRO A 81 -1.45 7.72 -13.08
CA PRO A 81 -0.59 7.62 -14.26
C PRO A 81 0.91 7.73 -13.88
N GLY A 82 1.73 6.80 -14.40
CA GLY A 82 3.19 6.85 -14.27
C GLY A 82 3.82 5.86 -13.27
N LEU A 83 3.04 5.04 -12.56
CA LEU A 83 3.62 3.95 -11.75
C LEU A 83 3.98 2.74 -12.62
N ASN A 84 5.23 2.27 -12.47
CA ASN A 84 5.76 1.18 -13.27
C ASN A 84 5.25 -0.18 -12.78
N PHE A 85 4.63 -0.95 -13.69
CA PHE A 85 4.20 -2.33 -13.47
C PHE A 85 5.30 -3.23 -12.90
N SER A 86 6.55 -3.09 -13.36
CA SER A 86 7.67 -3.94 -12.93
C SER A 86 7.97 -3.85 -11.43
N SER A 87 7.56 -2.75 -10.79
CA SER A 87 7.76 -2.51 -9.36
C SER A 87 6.56 -2.94 -8.51
N MET A 88 5.52 -3.49 -9.13
CA MET A 88 4.28 -3.87 -8.45
C MET A 88 4.49 -5.12 -7.60
N ARG A 89 4.12 -5.01 -6.32
CA ARG A 89 4.11 -6.10 -5.35
C ARG A 89 2.74 -6.20 -4.68
N LEU A 90 2.38 -7.41 -4.28
CA LEU A 90 1.10 -7.73 -3.67
C LEU A 90 1.35 -8.38 -2.32
N PHE A 91 0.64 -7.92 -1.29
CA PHE A 91 0.79 -8.38 0.08
C PHE A 91 -0.55 -8.84 0.65
N ASP A 92 -0.49 -9.77 1.59
CA ASP A 92 -1.62 -10.09 2.45
C ASP A 92 -1.74 -9.08 3.62
N GLU A 93 -2.71 -9.30 4.51
CA GLU A 93 -2.98 -8.43 5.66
C GLU A 93 -1.83 -8.39 6.68
N ASN A 94 -1.00 -9.43 6.72
CA ASN A 94 0.15 -9.55 7.60
C ASN A 94 1.41 -8.93 6.99
N GLY A 95 1.34 -8.46 5.74
CA GLY A 95 2.48 -7.90 5.01
C GLY A 95 3.36 -8.94 4.34
N GLN A 96 2.92 -10.18 4.27
CA GLN A 96 3.63 -11.23 3.55
C GLN A 96 3.37 -11.06 2.04
N GLU A 97 4.46 -11.04 1.26
CA GLU A 97 4.34 -10.94 -0.20
C GLU A 97 3.69 -12.21 -0.75
N ILE A 98 2.66 -12.02 -1.57
CA ILE A 98 1.93 -13.08 -2.27
C ILE A 98 2.81 -13.58 -3.40
N LYS A 99 3.18 -14.86 -3.36
CA LYS A 99 4.04 -15.51 -4.36
C LYS A 99 3.32 -16.56 -5.20
N ASN A 100 2.10 -16.92 -4.83
CA ASN A 100 1.31 -17.91 -5.54
C ASN A 100 -0.17 -17.51 -5.44
N PRO A 101 -0.85 -17.19 -6.56
CA PRO A 101 -2.23 -16.71 -6.50
C PRO A 101 -3.21 -17.86 -6.24
N LEU A 102 -2.79 -19.12 -6.40
CA LEU A 102 -3.61 -20.31 -6.18
C LEU A 102 -3.90 -20.58 -4.71
N LEU A 103 -3.16 -19.93 -3.80
CA LEU A 103 -3.36 -20.03 -2.36
C LEU A 103 -4.36 -18.99 -1.84
N LEU A 104 -4.83 -18.09 -2.71
CA LEU A 104 -5.77 -17.04 -2.33
C LEU A 104 -7.19 -17.58 -2.22
N LYS A 105 -7.91 -17.08 -1.23
CA LYS A 105 -9.34 -17.35 -1.04
C LYS A 105 -10.17 -16.30 -1.80
N ASN A 106 -11.41 -16.67 -2.15
CA ASN A 106 -12.35 -15.69 -2.70
C ASN A 106 -12.56 -14.52 -1.74
N GLU A 107 -12.70 -13.32 -2.29
CA GLU A 107 -12.86 -12.03 -1.58
C GLU A 107 -11.72 -11.70 -0.60
N GLN A 108 -10.59 -12.40 -0.68
CA GLN A 108 -9.43 -12.12 0.15
C GLN A 108 -8.94 -10.68 -0.10
N LYS A 109 -8.59 -10.00 1.00
CA LYS A 109 -8.01 -8.66 0.96
C LYS A 109 -6.55 -8.75 0.58
N ILE A 110 -6.14 -7.95 -0.39
CA ILE A 110 -4.75 -7.85 -0.83
C ILE A 110 -4.34 -6.39 -0.97
N TRP A 111 -3.08 -6.09 -0.66
CA TRP A 111 -2.53 -4.73 -0.71
C TRP A 111 -1.52 -4.60 -1.85
N VAL A 112 -1.75 -3.62 -2.72
CA VAL A 112 -0.84 -3.31 -3.83
C VAL A 112 0.14 -2.21 -3.45
N SER A 113 1.43 -2.45 -3.72
CA SER A 113 2.50 -1.47 -3.58
C SER A 113 3.29 -1.35 -4.88
N TYR A 114 3.69 -0.13 -5.23
CA TYR A 114 4.58 0.14 -6.36
C TYR A 114 5.96 0.59 -5.84
N GLY A 115 6.89 -0.37 -5.69
CA GLY A 115 8.27 -0.11 -5.27
C GLY A 115 8.45 0.34 -3.83
N ARG A 116 7.41 0.29 -2.99
CA ARG A 116 7.47 0.64 -1.55
C ARG A 116 7.34 -0.60 -0.68
N ALA A 117 7.93 -0.58 0.51
CA ALA A 117 7.71 -1.60 1.52
C ALA A 117 6.23 -1.66 1.93
N TYR A 118 5.77 -2.84 2.37
CA TYR A 118 4.42 -2.99 2.92
C TYR A 118 4.20 -2.05 4.11
N ARG A 119 3.00 -1.48 4.19
CA ARG A 119 2.52 -0.67 5.30
C ARG A 119 1.23 -1.31 5.80
N SER A 120 1.21 -1.65 7.09
CA SER A 120 0.01 -2.17 7.73
C SER A 120 -1.15 -1.17 7.57
N PRO A 121 -2.34 -1.63 7.14
CA PRO A 121 -3.55 -0.81 7.10
C PRO A 121 -4.08 -0.46 8.49
N LEU A 122 -3.56 -1.14 9.53
CA LEU A 122 -3.86 -0.90 10.93
C LEU A 122 -2.87 0.06 11.59
N ASN A 123 -1.92 0.63 10.84
CA ASN A 123 -1.08 1.69 11.38
C ASN A 123 -1.95 2.89 11.74
N LEU A 124 -2.18 3.08 13.04
CA LEU A 124 -2.66 4.31 13.62
C LEU A 124 -1.72 5.43 13.18
N ALA A 125 -2.13 6.20 12.18
CA ALA A 125 -1.41 7.40 11.81
C ALA A 125 -1.69 8.44 12.91
N LEU A 126 -0.67 8.74 13.71
CA LEU A 126 -0.73 9.90 14.59
C LEU A 126 -0.71 11.16 13.71
N GLY A 127 -1.85 11.85 13.64
CA GLY A 127 -1.91 13.17 13.04
C GLY A 127 -1.19 14.17 13.93
N LEU A 128 0.01 14.59 13.53
CA LEU A 128 0.76 15.63 14.20
C LEU A 128 0.70 16.91 13.40
N THR A 129 0.60 18.02 14.12
CA THR A 129 0.67 19.36 13.55
C THR A 129 1.93 20.02 14.09
N PHE A 130 2.78 20.50 13.20
CA PHE A 130 4.05 21.13 13.56
C PHE A 130 4.03 22.59 13.13
N ASP A 131 4.58 23.46 13.97
CA ASP A 131 4.73 24.86 13.61
C ASP A 131 5.59 25.02 12.35
N ARG A 132 5.20 25.98 11.49
CA ARG A 132 5.92 26.22 10.23
C ARG A 132 7.08 27.16 10.48
N VAL A 133 8.28 26.77 10.04
CA VAL A 133 9.45 27.66 10.05
C VAL A 133 9.74 28.15 8.64
N SER A 134 10.05 29.43 8.50
CA SER A 134 10.42 30.08 7.25
C SER A 134 11.68 30.90 7.45
N ALA A 135 12.57 30.90 6.47
CA ALA A 135 13.82 31.65 6.54
C ALA A 135 13.78 32.88 5.63
N PHE A 136 14.36 33.95 6.16
CA PHE A 136 14.37 35.27 5.54
C PHE A 136 15.80 35.81 5.53
N ALA A 137 16.20 36.40 4.40
CA ALA A 137 17.44 37.14 4.29
C ALA A 137 17.25 38.55 4.88
N ARG A 138 18.17 38.96 5.77
CA ARG A 138 18.25 40.32 6.32
C ARG A 138 19.69 40.81 6.16
N GLY A 139 19.97 41.56 5.11
CA GLY A 139 21.36 41.88 4.73
C GLY A 139 22.12 40.59 4.43
N ASP A 140 23.29 40.42 5.03
CA ASP A 140 24.17 39.27 4.82
C ASP A 140 23.88 38.07 5.74
N ILE A 141 22.86 38.19 6.61
CA ILE A 141 22.47 37.11 7.53
C ILE A 141 21.16 36.46 7.11
N VAL A 142 21.09 35.14 7.28
CA VAL A 142 19.85 34.38 7.20
C VAL A 142 19.29 34.20 8.61
N VAL A 143 17.99 34.47 8.78
CA VAL A 143 17.29 34.23 10.04
C VAL A 143 16.08 33.34 9.77
N ALA A 144 15.95 32.27 10.56
CA ALA A 144 14.76 31.44 10.59
C ALA A 144 13.75 31.99 11.61
N TYR A 145 12.51 32.09 11.17
CA TYR A 145 11.38 32.51 11.97
C TYR A 145 10.29 31.45 11.94
N LYS A 146 9.76 31.16 13.12
CA LYS A 146 8.57 30.35 13.30
C LYS A 146 7.33 31.21 13.06
N THR A 147 6.51 30.76 12.13
CA THR A 147 5.17 31.30 11.89
C THR A 147 4.18 30.41 12.62
N PHE A 148 3.31 31.01 13.43
CA PHE A 148 2.24 30.28 14.10
C PHE A 148 1.39 29.56 13.06
N LEU A 149 1.11 28.30 13.32
CA LEU A 149 0.30 27.51 12.42
C LEU A 149 -1.14 28.05 12.42
N ASP A 150 -1.65 28.41 11.23
CA ASP A 150 -3.06 28.78 11.07
C ASP A 150 -3.93 27.59 11.51
N PRO A 151 -4.88 27.76 12.45
CA PRO A 151 -5.78 26.69 12.85
C PRO A 151 -6.59 26.09 11.68
N ASN A 152 -6.66 26.77 10.54
CA ASN A 152 -7.29 26.29 9.31
C ASN A 152 -6.29 25.78 8.26
N ALA A 153 -5.00 25.68 8.58
CA ALA A 153 -3.99 25.19 7.66
C ALA A 153 -4.30 23.75 7.23
N VAL A 154 -4.34 23.52 5.92
CA VAL A 154 -4.55 22.19 5.35
C VAL A 154 -3.36 21.30 5.72
N LEU A 155 -3.62 20.19 6.42
CA LEU A 155 -2.62 19.17 6.69
C LEU A 155 -2.14 18.57 5.37
N LEU A 156 -0.81 18.64 5.13
CA LEU A 156 -0.23 18.08 3.92
C LEU A 156 -0.29 16.54 3.97
N PRO A 157 -0.83 15.87 2.93
CA PRO A 157 -0.90 14.42 2.90
C PRO A 157 0.49 13.79 2.75
N GLY A 158 0.70 12.65 3.41
CA GLY A 158 1.82 11.75 3.16
C GLY A 158 2.85 11.69 4.29
N CYS A 159 2.59 10.83 5.28
CA CYS A 159 3.53 10.54 6.38
C CYS A 159 4.92 10.07 5.90
N GLY A 160 5.01 9.40 4.75
CA GLY A 160 6.27 8.89 4.19
C GLY A 160 7.09 9.91 3.38
N ASN A 161 6.60 11.14 3.24
CA ASN A 161 7.27 12.20 2.49
C ASN A 161 8.02 13.18 3.40
N TRP A 162 8.09 12.93 4.70
CA TRP A 162 8.82 13.78 5.64
C TRP A 162 10.06 13.05 6.16
N GLU A 163 11.15 13.78 6.33
CA GLU A 163 12.35 13.29 7.00
C GLU A 163 12.83 14.30 8.04
N VAL A 164 13.51 13.79 9.05
CA VAL A 164 14.21 14.62 10.02
C VAL A 164 15.46 15.17 9.34
N CYS A 165 15.61 16.48 9.39
CA CYS A 165 16.80 17.21 9.00
C CYS A 165 17.49 17.70 10.27
N GLU A 166 18.79 17.45 10.37
CA GLU A 166 19.64 18.06 11.38
C GLU A 166 19.95 19.49 10.95
N GLY A 167 19.55 20.46 11.78
CA GLY A 167 19.64 21.87 11.45
C GLY A 167 18.61 22.32 10.40
N PHE A 168 18.62 23.61 10.11
CA PHE A 168 17.68 24.18 9.12
C PHE A 168 17.99 23.65 7.70
N PRO A 169 16.96 23.18 6.96
CA PRO A 169 17.18 22.51 5.68
C PRO A 169 17.85 23.43 4.67
N ILE A 170 18.87 22.94 3.95
CA ILE A 170 19.74 23.73 3.06
C ILE A 170 19.02 24.19 1.77
N ASN A 171 17.98 23.46 1.36
CA ASN A 171 17.26 23.69 0.09
C ASN A 171 16.08 24.65 0.24
N PHE A 172 16.16 25.62 1.16
CA PHE A 172 15.09 26.55 1.45
C PHE A 172 15.13 27.75 0.50
N ASN A 173 13.96 28.13 -0.03
CA ASN A 173 13.83 29.38 -0.75
C ASN A 173 13.62 30.52 0.24
N CYS A 174 14.62 31.39 0.37
CA CYS A 174 14.46 32.66 1.07
C CYS A 174 13.38 33.48 0.38
N THR A 175 12.29 33.79 1.08
CA THR A 175 11.33 34.80 0.62
C THR A 175 11.90 36.16 0.97
N SER A 176 12.66 36.74 0.05
CA SER A 176 13.14 38.11 0.19
C SER A 176 11.94 39.04 0.06
N GLN A 177 11.51 39.65 1.18
CA GLN A 177 11.33 41.11 1.31
C GLN A 177 10.38 41.54 2.43
N ARG A 178 9.54 40.67 3.01
CA ARG A 178 8.71 41.05 4.16
C ARG A 178 8.58 39.92 5.18
N ILE A 179 9.19 40.12 6.34
CA ILE A 179 8.93 39.31 7.53
C ILE A 179 7.47 39.60 7.96
N PRO A 180 6.65 38.57 8.25
CA PRO A 180 5.29 38.75 8.78
C PRO A 180 5.26 39.63 10.04
N GLY A 181 4.10 40.17 10.42
CA GLY A 181 3.98 40.98 11.64
C GLY A 181 4.08 40.17 12.95
N GLN A 182 3.85 38.85 12.90
CA GLN A 182 3.89 37.94 14.04
C GLN A 182 4.81 36.76 13.75
N PHE A 183 5.86 36.61 14.56
CA PHE A 183 6.87 35.56 14.42
C PHE A 183 7.67 35.39 15.71
N GLU A 184 8.30 34.23 15.83
CA GLU A 184 9.29 33.92 16.87
C GLU A 184 10.63 33.55 16.19
N LYS A 185 11.76 34.05 16.70
CA LYS A 185 13.10 33.64 16.23
C LYS A 185 13.39 32.24 16.76
N VAL A 186 13.84 31.33 15.89
CA VAL A 186 14.21 29.97 16.29
C VAL A 186 15.70 29.70 16.15
N ASP A 187 16.19 28.74 16.92
CA ASP A 187 17.55 28.22 16.80
C ASP A 187 17.67 27.35 15.53
N LEU A 188 18.70 27.64 14.73
CA LEU A 188 19.01 26.96 13.48
C LEU A 188 19.65 25.58 13.71
N GLU A 189 20.17 25.32 14.91
CA GLU A 189 20.78 24.03 15.30
C GLU A 189 19.74 22.98 15.71
N ASN A 190 18.46 23.35 15.75
CA ASN A 190 17.37 22.42 16.03
C ASN A 190 17.14 21.41 14.91
N HIS A 191 16.43 20.33 15.24
CA HIS A 191 15.97 19.33 14.28
C HIS A 191 14.62 19.76 13.69
N PHE A 192 14.49 19.64 12.37
CA PHE A 192 13.27 20.01 11.65
C PHE A 192 12.75 18.86 10.80
N LEU A 193 11.45 18.88 10.48
CA LEU A 193 10.90 18.00 9.46
C LEU A 193 10.91 18.71 8.12
N GLN A 194 11.51 18.08 7.11
CA GLN A 194 11.50 18.56 5.74
C GLN A 194 10.72 17.59 4.85
N ASN A 195 9.95 18.15 3.90
CA ASN A 195 9.29 17.37 2.87
C ASN A 195 10.32 16.92 1.82
N LYS A 196 10.32 15.64 1.48
CA LYS A 196 11.03 15.04 0.35
C LYS A 196 10.43 15.55 -0.96
N VAL A 197 10.80 16.75 -1.36
CA VAL A 197 10.51 17.25 -2.72
C VAL A 197 11.33 16.38 -3.68
N ARG A 198 10.65 15.51 -4.44
CA ARG A 198 11.28 14.91 -5.63
C ARG A 198 11.43 16.01 -6.67
N PHE A 199 12.67 16.33 -7.02
CA PHE A 199 12.96 16.92 -8.33
C PHE A 199 12.60 15.94 -9.44
#